data_AF-A0A6B8M7T5-F1
#
_entry.id   AF-A0A6B8M7T5-F1
#
_cell.length_a   1.000
_cell.length_b   1.000
_cell.length_c   1.000
_cell.angle_alpha   90.00
_cell.angle_beta   90.00
_cell.angle_gamma   90.00
#
_symmetry.space_group_name_H-M   'P 1'
#
loop_
_entity.id
_entity.type
_entity.pdbx_description
1 polymer ?
#
loop_
_entity_poly.entity_id
_entity_poly.type
_entity_poly.pdbx_seq_one_letter_code
_entity_poly.pdbx_strand_id
1 'polypeptide(L)'
;MIQEFKYKGETFRVNAHGVAGHEEVFIIHLVDGEEMGEISIDRMTEENDQSAPIEAICQMLCDKLIASDEINCAAPDAGFEWVEGNRIRKVLPSNMGAEAH
;
A
#
# COMPACT_ATOMS: atom_id res chain seq x y z
N MET A 1 -6.88 2.09 5.52
CA MET A 1 -6.06 1.07 6.21
C MET A 1 -4.61 1.51 6.07
N ILE A 2 -3.84 1.52 7.15
CA ILE A 2 -2.38 1.75 7.09
C ILE A 2 -1.70 0.56 7.75
N GLN A 3 -0.85 -0.14 7.00
CA GLN A 3 -0.21 -1.36 7.51
C GLN A 3 1.10 -1.63 6.77
N GLU A 4 2.10 -2.15 7.51
CA GLU A 4 3.37 -2.58 6.95
C GLU A 4 3.33 -4.06 6.55
N PHE A 5 4.07 -4.40 5.50
CA PHE A 5 4.20 -5.76 4.97
C PHE A 5 5.58 -5.97 4.36
N LYS A 6 5.94 -7.23 4.16
CA LYS A 6 7.15 -7.65 3.47
C LYS A 6 6.80 -8.26 2.13
N TYR A 7 7.61 -7.96 1.13
CA TYR A 7 7.52 -8.58 -0.19
C TYR A 7 8.91 -8.60 -0.83
N LYS A 8 9.31 -9.74 -1.39
CA LYS A 8 10.63 -9.93 -2.00
C LYS A 8 11.84 -9.59 -1.11
N GLY A 9 11.69 -9.71 0.21
CA GLY A 9 12.73 -9.38 1.19
C GLY A 9 12.77 -7.91 1.61
N GLU A 10 11.98 -7.06 0.95
CA GLU A 10 11.88 -5.63 1.24
C GLU A 10 10.70 -5.33 2.17
N THR A 11 10.77 -4.19 2.86
CA THR A 11 9.68 -3.70 3.71
C THR A 11 8.93 -2.58 3.00
N PHE A 12 7.61 -2.68 2.98
CA PHE A 12 6.73 -1.67 2.41
C PHE A 12 5.63 -1.29 3.39
N ARG A 13 5.08 -0.09 3.21
CA ARG A 13 3.88 0.38 3.91
C ARG A 13 2.79 0.65 2.89
N VAL A 14 1.61 0.07 3.10
CA VAL A 14 0.40 0.41 2.35
C VAL A 14 -0.44 1.41 3.13
N ASN A 15 -0.92 2.44 2.44
CA ASN A 15 -2.03 3.28 2.86
C ASN A 15 -3.16 3.15 1.82
N ALA A 16 -4.25 2.51 2.21
CA ALA A 16 -5.41 2.30 1.35
C ALA A 16 -6.62 3.08 1.87
N HIS A 17 -7.24 3.92 1.05
CA HIS A 17 -8.43 4.71 1.36
C HIS A 17 -9.59 4.30 0.45
N GLY A 18 -10.74 3.93 1.02
CA GLY A 18 -11.95 3.70 0.25
C GLY A 18 -12.70 2.46 0.72
N VAL A 19 -13.39 1.81 -0.22
CA VAL A 19 -14.11 0.55 -0.01
C VAL A 19 -13.49 -0.56 -0.86
N ALA A 20 -13.64 -1.81 -0.44
CA ALA A 20 -13.11 -2.97 -1.16
C ALA A 20 -13.41 -2.91 -2.67
N GLY A 21 -12.38 -2.92 -3.51
CA GLY A 21 -12.50 -2.85 -4.97
C GLY A 21 -12.54 -1.42 -5.55
N HIS A 22 -12.66 -0.41 -4.69
CA HIS A 22 -12.70 1.02 -5.03
C HIS A 22 -11.91 1.80 -3.97
N GLU A 23 -10.63 1.44 -3.82
CA GLU A 23 -9.68 2.15 -2.96
C GLU A 23 -8.65 2.92 -3.77
N GLU A 24 -8.25 4.08 -3.26
CA GLU A 24 -6.94 4.65 -3.54
C GLU A 24 -5.91 3.88 -2.71
N VAL A 25 -4.89 3.31 -3.36
CA VAL A 25 -3.85 2.52 -2.71
C VAL A 25 -2.50 3.18 -2.97
N PHE A 26 -1.78 3.49 -1.88
CA PHE A 26 -0.47 4.12 -1.89
C PHE A 26 0.54 3.19 -1.20
N ILE A 27 1.66 2.91 -1.84
CA ILE A 27 2.73 2.03 -1.34
C ILE A 27 4.01 2.86 -1.19
N ILE A 28 4.68 2.69 -0.04
CA ILE A 28 5.97 3.31 0.26
C ILE A 28 6.99 2.20 0.51
N HIS A 29 8.15 2.26 -0.14
CA HIS A 29 9.31 1.42 0.17
C HIS A 29 10.08 1.99 1.36
N LEU A 30 10.35 1.14 2.35
CA LEU A 30 11.05 1.50 3.58
C LEU A 30 12.41 0.80 3.63
N VAL A 31 13.49 1.58 3.75
CA VAL A 31 14.86 1.09 3.95
C VAL A 31 15.40 1.70 5.23
N ASP A 32 15.75 0.87 6.20
CA ASP A 32 16.22 1.30 7.54
C ASP A 32 15.32 2.33 8.25
N GLY A 33 14.02 2.32 7.92
CA GLY A 33 13.01 3.24 8.46
C GLY A 33 12.85 4.54 7.68
N GLU A 34 13.60 4.74 6.60
CA GLU A 34 13.47 5.89 5.69
C GLU A 34 12.63 5.54 4.45
N GLU A 35 11.87 6.53 3.95
CA GLU A 35 11.01 6.39 2.78
C GLU A 35 11.83 6.64 1.50
N MET A 36 12.03 5.59 0.70
CA MET A 36 12.96 5.63 -0.44
C MET A 36 12.29 5.69 -1.82
N GLY A 37 11.02 5.31 -1.90
CA GLY A 37 10.26 5.30 -3.15
C GLY A 37 8.77 5.09 -2.88
N GLU A 38 7.94 5.59 -3.78
CA GLU A 38 6.48 5.52 -3.65
C GLU A 38 5.79 5.22 -4.97
N ILE A 39 4.65 4.54 -4.89
CA ILE A 39 3.77 4.30 -6.03
C ILE A 39 2.32 4.22 -5.57
N SER A 40 1.39 4.62 -6.43
CA SER A 40 -0.04 4.56 -6.13
C SER A 40 -0.90 4.16 -7.31
N ILE A 41 -2.15 3.82 -7.00
CA ILE A 41 -3.24 3.60 -7.95
C ILE A 41 -4.54 4.12 -7.36
N ASP A 42 -5.34 4.80 -8.17
CA ASP A 42 -6.72 5.16 -7.85
C ASP A 42 -7.68 4.14 -8.50
N ARG A 43 -8.11 3.14 -7.74
CA ARG A 43 -9.02 2.09 -8.25
C ARG A 43 -10.44 2.59 -8.54
N MET A 44 -10.75 3.85 -8.21
CA MET A 44 -12.04 4.47 -8.50
C MET A 44 -12.09 5.03 -9.93
N THR A 45 -10.96 5.52 -10.43
CA THR A 45 -10.89 6.23 -11.72
C THR A 45 -10.02 5.53 -12.76
N GLU A 46 -9.04 4.73 -12.33
CA GLU A 46 -8.15 4.01 -13.21
C GLU A 46 -8.68 2.60 -13.55
N GLU A 47 -8.38 2.11 -14.76
CA GLU A 47 -8.74 0.74 -15.16
C GLU A 47 -7.98 -0.27 -14.29
N ASN A 48 -8.72 -1.09 -13.55
CA ASN A 48 -8.15 -2.08 -12.64
C ASN A 48 -9.12 -3.25 -12.42
N ASP A 49 -8.60 -4.36 -11.90
CA ASP A 49 -9.43 -5.46 -11.42
C ASP A 49 -10.03 -5.12 -10.05
N GLN A 50 -11.30 -4.71 -10.04
CA GLN A 50 -12.03 -4.37 -8.82
C GLN A 50 -12.37 -5.58 -7.96
N SER A 51 -12.24 -6.80 -8.50
CA SER A 51 -12.43 -8.04 -7.74
C SER A 51 -11.14 -8.53 -7.06
N ALA A 52 -9.98 -7.97 -7.44
CA ALA A 52 -8.70 -8.35 -6.87
C ALA A 52 -8.62 -7.97 -5.39
N PRO A 53 -8.11 -8.89 -4.53
CA PRO A 53 -7.87 -8.59 -3.13
C PRO A 53 -6.75 -7.55 -2.98
N ILE A 54 -6.78 -6.79 -1.89
CA ILE A 54 -5.80 -5.72 -1.62
C ILE A 54 -4.35 -6.22 -1.67
N GLU A 55 -4.10 -7.46 -1.24
CA GLU A 55 -2.78 -8.08 -1.26
C GLU A 55 -2.24 -8.27 -2.68
N ALA A 56 -3.11 -8.56 -3.65
CA ALA A 56 -2.73 -8.66 -5.06
C ALA A 56 -2.42 -7.27 -5.65
N ILE A 57 -3.18 -6.24 -5.25
CA ILE A 57 -2.90 -4.85 -5.63
C ILE A 57 -1.55 -4.40 -5.07
N CYS A 58 -1.28 -4.67 -3.79
CA CYS A 58 0.01 -4.35 -3.17
C CYS A 58 1.17 -5.01 -3.92
N GLN A 59 1.08 -6.31 -4.23
CA GLN A 59 2.13 -7.03 -4.98
C GLN A 59 2.37 -6.43 -6.35
N MET A 60 1.30 -6.19 -7.13
CA MET A 60 1.39 -5.55 -8.45
C MET A 60 2.08 -4.19 -8.38
N LEU A 61 1.74 -3.36 -7.39
CA LEU A 61 2.35 -2.05 -7.21
C LEU A 61 3.83 -2.17 -6.80
N CYS A 62 4.16 -3.08 -5.88
CA CYS A 62 5.55 -3.32 -5.51
C CYS A 62 6.37 -3.80 -6.69
N ASP A 63 5.86 -4.71 -7.53
CA ASP A 63 6.56 -5.18 -8.73
C ASP A 63 6.85 -4.03 -9.72
N LYS A 64 5.90 -3.10 -9.88
CA LYS A 64 6.10 -1.89 -10.71
C LYS A 64 7.15 -0.97 -10.11
N LEU A 65 7.09 -0.72 -8.80
CA LEU A 65 8.07 0.15 -8.11
C LEU A 65 9.48 -0.45 -8.16
N ILE A 66 9.62 -1.75 -7.87
CA ILE A 66 10.88 -2.48 -7.94
C ILE A 66 11.50 -2.37 -9.34
N ALA A 67 10.69 -2.49 -10.39
CA ALA A 67 11.17 -2.35 -11.77
C ALA A 67 11.52 -0.90 -12.13
N SER A 68 10.76 0.08 -11.63
CA SER A 68 10.98 1.51 -11.88
C SER A 68 12.27 2.02 -11.22
N ASP A 69 12.47 1.67 -9.96
CA ASP A 69 13.54 2.20 -9.12
C ASP A 69 14.76 1.26 -9.07
N GLU A 70 14.76 0.21 -9.89
CA GLU A 70 15.82 -0.80 -9.98
C GLU A 70 16.20 -1.39 -8.60
N ILE A 71 15.19 -1.63 -7.76
CA ILE A 71 15.38 -2.08 -6.37
C ILE A 71 15.97 -3.50 -6.37
N ASN A 72 17.19 -3.63 -5.82
CA ASN A 72 17.86 -4.91 -5.63
C ASN A 72 17.27 -5.67 -4.43
N CYS A 73 16.16 -6.37 -4.68
CA CYS A 73 15.42 -7.14 -3.68
C CYS A 73 16.31 -8.14 -2.92
N ALA A 74 16.28 -8.10 -1.59
CA ALA A 74 17.09 -9.01 -0.75
C ALA A 74 16.68 -10.49 -0.89
N ALA A 75 15.41 -10.77 -1.19
CA ALA A 75 14.89 -12.13 -1.34
C ALA A 75 13.83 -12.19 -2.46
N PRO A 76 14.21 -12.21 -3.75
CA PRO A 76 13.29 -12.02 -4.88
C PRO A 76 12.17 -13.08 -4.99
N ASP A 77 12.35 -14.24 -4.37
CA ASP A 77 11.37 -15.34 -4.32
C ASP A 77 10.49 -15.32 -3.05
N ALA A 78 10.74 -14.40 -2.11
CA ALA A 78 9.94 -14.29 -0.89
C ALA A 78 8.55 -13.74 -1.19
N GLY A 79 7.54 -14.47 -0.70
CA GLY A 79 6.14 -14.09 -0.83
C GLY A 79 5.73 -12.88 -0.01
N PHE A 80 4.47 -12.50 -0.14
CA PHE A 80 3.85 -11.42 0.61
C PHE A 80 3.55 -11.85 2.06
N GLU A 81 3.92 -11.02 3.03
CA GLU A 81 3.66 -11.27 4.46
C GLU A 81 3.34 -9.98 5.20
N TRP A 82 2.20 -9.93 5.92
CA TRP A 82 1.88 -8.81 6.80
C TRP A 82 2.80 -8.77 8.01
N VAL A 83 3.33 -7.59 8.36
CA VAL A 83 4.08 -7.42 9.61
C VAL A 83 3.07 -7.32 10.76
N GLU A 84 2.97 -8.36 11.59
CA GLU A 84 2.12 -8.38 12.77
C GLU A 84 2.58 -7.31 13.79
N GLY A 85 1.66 -6.43 14.21
CA GLY A 85 1.91 -5.42 15.26
C GLY A 85 1.81 -3.96 14.82
N ASN A 86 2.07 -3.64 13.55
CA ASN A 86 2.05 -2.26 13.02
C ASN A 86 0.80 -1.95 12.18
N ARG A 87 -0.38 -2.34 12.66
CA ARG A 87 -1.63 -1.70 12.20
C ARG A 87 -1.72 -0.31 12.81
N ILE A 88 -1.19 0.68 12.10
CA ILE A 88 -1.37 2.09 12.48
C ILE A 88 -2.84 2.44 12.21
N ARG A 89 -3.66 2.18 13.22
CA ARG A 89 -5.02 2.66 13.53
C ARG A 89 -5.88 3.18 12.37
N LYS A 90 -7.08 2.58 12.28
CA LYS A 90 -8.27 3.00 11.52
C LYS A 90 -8.31 4.52 11.32
N VAL A 91 -8.22 4.94 10.06
CA VAL A 91 -8.31 6.34 9.62
C VAL A 91 -9.52 6.99 10.30
N LEU A 92 -9.31 8.11 10.97
CA LEU A 92 -10.35 8.89 11.63
C LEU A 92 -11.46 9.21 10.61
N PRO A 93 -12.75 9.21 11.01
CA PRO A 93 -13.83 9.61 10.11
C PRO A 93 -13.54 11.03 9.60
N SER A 94 -13.71 11.22 8.30
CA SER A 94 -13.72 12.54 7.67
C SER A 94 -14.57 13.48 8.50
N ASN A 95 -14.04 14.67 8.78
CA ASN A 95 -14.65 15.69 9.62
C ASN A 95 -15.94 16.21 8.95
N MET A 96 -17.05 15.46 9.01
CA MET A 96 -18.40 15.99 8.81
C MET A 96 -18.86 16.58 10.13
N GLY A 97 -18.47 17.84 10.34
CA GLY A 97 -18.83 18.62 11.51
C GLY A 97 -18.64 20.11 11.27
N ALA A 98 -18.91 20.56 10.04
CA ALA A 98 -19.19 21.97 9.78
C ALA A 98 -20.70 22.15 9.92
N GLU A 99 -21.20 22.19 11.15
CA GLU A 99 -22.52 22.78 11.42
C GLU A 99 -22.31 24.10 12.13
N ALA A 100 -22.62 25.15 11.38
CA ALA A 100 -22.70 26.52 11.82
C ALA A 100 -23.78 26.67 12.89
N HIS A 101 -23.47 27.42 13.94
CA HIS A 101 -24.46 28.07 14.80
C HIS A 101 -23.95 29.46 15.17
#